data_AF-A0A2P6N0R1-F1
#
_entry.id   AF-A0A2P6N0R1-F1
#
_cell.length_a   1.000
_cell.length_b   1.000
_cell.length_c   1.000
_cell.angle_alpha   90.00
_cell.angle_beta   90.00
_cell.angle_gamma   90.00
#
_symmetry.space_group_name_H-M   'P 1'
#
loop_
_entity.id
_entity.type
_entity.pdbx_description
1 polymer ?
#
loop_
_entity_poly.entity_id
_entity_poly.type
_entity_poly.pdbx_seq_one_letter_code
_entity_poly.pdbx_strand_id
1 'polypeptide(L)'
;MDHEGSHEDNESFVNPSVILSHIINLLPKQLRRSTPEGEQDAVTLENCDDEGHASEFVREEEKMIESGTFLWDISVIPEHAQTLKKHGIIQIAHQIIIDWRDHSNRLNEVIIGIMANLCSSNEVPSSLFQTSDIHEITPSLTLRNILLECDDSLTLSEVLRLFSVTLYCQEGSPYSASTSAVNIFREQLVQARLKEIIERNTNSTLLERTSGLLLSLLFRENQFCSDYIEGGIYSAVIHVVRRAEHISSETVTSMLQIIEMMTTLAPMTHHLKRDQERKEIMTTMICMAKDEDAHEDTTAVCFSIVYNVLVDFPEEIDSYANEMKKCIKMYEGAEGAIEESLKIANSSKKSDHMGDATIPLEEGTWSCERCTFINLDYDLTCNACYLVRTDTKDVEVTWQWAADPTQWIPYDMESNMQIEEAFQNGDQEVALSKGWFKNNGGYILYLVWPTSQFPIEGVRYAQINRGGNLRMVRRIARNEEGLFEDVDASTYRTEKCMVCQVEFEEGDVVKLPVCTNHYFHRECILQWLKLKDHCPYCHLQLYRTA
;
A
#
# COMPACT_ATOMS: atom_id res chain seq x y z
N MET A 1 18.83 -34.54 -47.08
CA MET A 1 17.62 -35.33 -47.43
C MET A 1 17.12 -36.06 -46.19
N ASP A 2 17.06 -35.33 -45.07
CA ASP A 2 15.81 -34.80 -44.52
C ASP A 2 14.72 -35.84 -44.31
N HIS A 3 14.82 -36.52 -43.17
CA HIS A 3 13.63 -36.94 -42.43
C HIS A 3 13.33 -35.84 -41.42
N GLU A 4 12.45 -34.91 -41.83
CA GLU A 4 11.84 -33.94 -40.93
C GLU A 4 11.01 -34.68 -39.89
N GLY A 5 11.30 -34.37 -38.63
CA GLY A 5 10.50 -34.78 -37.50
C GLY A 5 9.11 -34.18 -37.57
N SER A 6 8.12 -35.02 -37.33
CA SER A 6 6.76 -34.62 -37.07
C SER A 6 6.73 -33.69 -35.85
N HIS A 7 6.30 -32.46 -36.08
CA HIS A 7 5.86 -31.52 -35.05
C HIS A 7 4.81 -32.18 -34.14
N GLU A 8 5.23 -32.57 -32.93
CA GLU A 8 4.39 -32.50 -31.73
C GLU A 8 4.35 -31.03 -31.33
N ASP A 9 3.18 -30.38 -31.39
CA ASP A 9 2.81 -29.12 -30.69
C ASP A 9 1.49 -28.58 -31.28
N ASN A 10 0.33 -29.11 -30.83
CA ASN A 10 -0.96 -28.47 -31.12
C ASN A 10 -2.12 -28.87 -30.18
N GLU A 11 -1.84 -29.19 -28.91
CA GLU A 11 -2.88 -29.62 -27.95
C GLU A 11 -3.48 -28.48 -27.09
N SER A 12 -3.02 -27.22 -27.21
CA SER A 12 -3.42 -26.15 -26.27
C SER A 12 -4.45 -25.12 -26.78
N PHE A 13 -4.87 -25.15 -28.06
CA PHE A 13 -5.71 -24.09 -28.61
C PHE A 13 -7.19 -24.48 -28.72
N VAL A 14 -8.01 -24.02 -27.76
CA VAL A 14 -9.46 -24.16 -27.78
C VAL A 14 -10.10 -23.23 -28.82
N ASN A 15 -11.05 -23.75 -29.60
CA ASN A 15 -11.79 -22.99 -30.61
C ASN A 15 -12.65 -21.88 -29.96
N PRO A 16 -12.58 -20.61 -30.43
CA PRO A 16 -13.37 -19.50 -29.89
C PRO A 16 -14.88 -19.73 -29.82
N SER A 17 -15.45 -20.56 -30.71
CA SER A 17 -16.88 -20.92 -30.68
C SER A 17 -17.26 -21.74 -29.44
N VAL A 18 -16.37 -22.62 -28.98
CA VAL A 18 -16.54 -23.42 -27.76
C VAL A 18 -16.43 -22.51 -26.52
N ILE A 19 -15.47 -21.59 -26.53
CA ILE A 19 -15.34 -20.58 -25.47
C ILE A 19 -16.63 -19.77 -25.36
N LEU A 20 -17.16 -19.30 -26.49
CA LEU A 20 -18.40 -18.52 -26.51
C LEU A 20 -19.61 -19.30 -26.02
N SER A 21 -19.74 -20.59 -26.35
CA SER A 21 -20.85 -21.41 -25.85
C SER A 21 -20.83 -21.52 -24.32
N HIS A 22 -19.65 -21.66 -23.72
CA HIS A 22 -19.51 -21.69 -22.25
C HIS A 22 -19.78 -20.32 -21.61
N ILE A 23 -19.38 -19.21 -22.25
CA ILE A 23 -19.74 -17.85 -21.79
C ILE A 23 -21.28 -17.67 -21.78
N ILE A 24 -21.96 -18.12 -22.83
CA ILE A 24 -23.43 -18.01 -22.93
C ILE A 24 -24.12 -18.78 -21.80
N ASN A 25 -23.58 -19.94 -21.40
CA ASN A 25 -24.12 -20.72 -20.28
C ASN A 25 -24.02 -20.00 -18.93
N LEU A 26 -23.18 -18.97 -18.78
CA LEU A 26 -23.12 -18.14 -17.57
C LEU A 26 -24.17 -17.03 -17.53
N LEU A 27 -24.84 -16.73 -18.64
CA LEU A 27 -25.90 -15.73 -18.66
C LEU A 27 -27.18 -16.25 -17.98
N PRO A 28 -28.00 -15.36 -17.37
CA PRO A 28 -29.35 -15.70 -16.96
C PRO A 28 -30.15 -16.30 -18.13
N LYS A 29 -30.97 -17.33 -17.87
CA LYS A 29 -31.80 -18.02 -18.88
C LYS A 29 -32.54 -17.08 -19.82
N GLN A 30 -33.05 -15.98 -19.30
CA GLN A 30 -33.83 -14.97 -20.03
C GLN A 30 -33.01 -14.23 -21.11
N LEU A 31 -31.70 -14.20 -20.97
CA LEU A 31 -30.76 -13.54 -21.89
C LEU A 31 -30.10 -14.53 -22.87
N ARG A 32 -30.20 -15.84 -22.62
CA ARG A 32 -29.76 -16.89 -23.55
C ARG A 32 -30.76 -16.98 -24.70
N ARG A 33 -30.64 -16.10 -25.71
CA ARG A 33 -31.49 -16.20 -26.92
C ARG A 33 -31.29 -17.56 -27.57
N SER A 34 -32.41 -18.22 -27.84
CA SER A 34 -32.52 -19.46 -28.60
C SER A 34 -31.70 -19.38 -29.90
N THR A 35 -30.82 -20.34 -30.11
CA THR A 35 -30.42 -20.74 -31.46
C THR A 35 -31.68 -20.97 -32.31
N PRO A 36 -31.67 -20.69 -33.62
CA PRO A 36 -32.84 -20.77 -34.49
C PRO A 36 -33.23 -22.23 -34.83
N GLU A 37 -33.26 -23.12 -33.85
CA GLU A 37 -33.75 -24.50 -33.96
C GLU A 37 -34.47 -24.86 -32.65
N GLY A 38 -35.77 -24.54 -32.56
CA GLY A 38 -36.60 -24.98 -31.43
C GLY A 38 -37.79 -24.09 -31.06
N GLU A 39 -38.62 -23.70 -32.02
CA GLU A 39 -40.00 -23.27 -31.72
C GLU A 39 -40.84 -24.52 -31.41
N GLN A 40 -40.90 -24.89 -30.12
CA GLN A 40 -41.82 -25.81 -29.43
C GLN A 40 -41.16 -26.01 -28.06
N ASP A 41 -41.52 -25.31 -26.98
CA ASP A 41 -42.83 -25.31 -26.35
C ASP A 41 -43.00 -24.05 -25.50
N ALA A 42 -44.00 -23.22 -25.82
CA ALA A 42 -44.52 -22.24 -24.89
C ALA A 42 -45.41 -22.98 -23.88
N VAL A 43 -44.82 -23.52 -22.81
CA VAL A 43 -45.59 -24.02 -21.67
C VAL A 43 -46.04 -22.83 -20.83
N THR A 44 -47.34 -22.71 -20.71
CA THR A 44 -48.09 -21.77 -19.86
C THR A 44 -47.56 -21.80 -18.42
N LEU A 45 -47.08 -20.65 -17.95
CA LEU A 45 -46.78 -20.34 -16.55
C LEU A 45 -48.09 -20.24 -15.74
N GLU A 46 -48.74 -21.36 -15.47
CA GLU A 46 -49.74 -21.46 -14.41
C GLU A 46 -49.57 -22.80 -13.68
N ASN A 47 -49.10 -22.70 -12.43
CA ASN A 47 -48.96 -23.74 -11.40
C ASN A 47 -47.70 -24.64 -11.52
N CYS A 48 -46.58 -24.14 -11.01
CA CYS A 48 -45.43 -24.97 -10.65
C CYS A 48 -45.22 -24.81 -9.14
N ASP A 49 -45.36 -25.90 -8.38
CA ASP A 49 -45.12 -25.95 -6.94
C ASP A 49 -43.66 -25.54 -6.61
N ASP A 50 -43.42 -24.95 -5.42
CA ASP A 50 -42.11 -24.45 -4.96
C ASP A 50 -40.95 -25.47 -5.12
N GLU A 51 -41.24 -26.77 -5.08
CA GLU A 51 -40.26 -27.85 -5.27
C GLU A 51 -39.71 -27.93 -6.72
N GLY A 52 -40.52 -27.58 -7.73
CA GLY A 52 -40.12 -27.60 -9.14
C GLY A 52 -39.15 -26.47 -9.50
N HIS A 53 -39.39 -25.28 -8.95
CA HIS A 53 -38.52 -24.12 -9.15
C HIS A 53 -37.15 -24.30 -8.49
N ALA A 54 -37.10 -24.86 -7.28
CA ALA A 54 -35.84 -25.17 -6.59
C ALA A 54 -35.01 -26.20 -7.37
N SER A 55 -35.64 -27.27 -7.88
CA SER A 55 -34.93 -28.27 -8.68
C SER A 55 -34.42 -27.74 -10.02
N GLU A 56 -35.13 -26.80 -10.65
CA GLU A 56 -34.69 -26.19 -11.90
C GLU A 56 -33.55 -25.21 -11.69
N PHE A 57 -33.60 -24.43 -10.61
CA PHE A 57 -32.53 -23.51 -10.21
C PHE A 57 -31.21 -24.26 -9.98
N VAL A 58 -31.22 -25.33 -9.19
CA VAL A 58 -30.03 -26.15 -8.90
C VAL A 58 -29.41 -26.70 -10.18
N ARG A 59 -30.22 -27.22 -11.11
CA ARG A 59 -29.74 -27.76 -12.40
C ARG A 59 -29.13 -26.70 -13.31
N GLU A 60 -29.57 -25.45 -13.22
CA GLU A 60 -28.97 -24.37 -13.98
C GLU A 60 -27.65 -23.90 -13.40
N GLU A 61 -27.58 -23.82 -12.08
CA GLU A 61 -26.35 -23.48 -11.40
C GLU A 61 -25.26 -24.54 -11.63
N GLU A 62 -25.60 -25.83 -11.63
CA GLU A 62 -24.67 -26.91 -12.00
C GLU A 62 -24.05 -26.69 -13.39
N LYS A 63 -24.86 -26.33 -14.40
CA LYS A 63 -24.36 -26.02 -15.76
C LYS A 63 -23.47 -24.78 -15.79
N MET A 64 -23.78 -23.78 -14.96
CA MET A 64 -22.94 -22.59 -14.80
C MET A 64 -21.60 -22.96 -14.17
N ILE A 65 -21.59 -23.83 -13.15
CA ILE A 65 -20.37 -24.32 -12.51
C ILE A 65 -19.53 -25.12 -13.50
N GLU A 66 -20.13 -26.04 -14.27
CA GLU A 66 -19.43 -26.82 -15.30
C GLU A 66 -18.79 -25.92 -16.36
N SER A 67 -19.56 -24.96 -16.88
CA SER A 67 -19.05 -24.02 -17.88
C SER A 67 -18.02 -23.07 -17.29
N GLY A 68 -18.25 -22.57 -16.08
CA GLY A 68 -17.31 -21.71 -15.37
C GLY A 68 -15.99 -22.42 -15.08
N THR A 69 -16.02 -23.69 -14.66
CA THR A 69 -14.81 -24.48 -14.40
C THR A 69 -13.98 -24.62 -15.67
N PHE A 70 -14.62 -24.95 -16.79
CA PHE A 70 -13.93 -24.98 -18.08
C PHE A 70 -13.30 -23.64 -18.45
N LEU A 71 -14.04 -22.54 -18.26
CA LEU A 71 -13.53 -21.19 -18.53
C LEU A 71 -12.39 -20.81 -17.58
N TRP A 72 -12.43 -21.27 -16.33
CA TRP A 72 -11.37 -21.06 -15.34
C TRP A 72 -10.07 -21.75 -15.78
N ASP A 73 -10.14 -23.01 -16.19
CA ASP A 73 -8.97 -23.78 -16.65
C ASP A 73 -8.25 -23.11 -17.82
N ILE A 74 -9.00 -22.54 -18.76
CA ILE A 74 -8.41 -21.87 -19.94
C ILE A 74 -8.05 -20.40 -19.69
N SER A 75 -8.57 -19.78 -18.63
CA SER A 75 -8.35 -18.34 -18.35
C SER A 75 -6.90 -17.98 -18.03
N VAL A 76 -6.06 -18.96 -17.70
CA VAL A 76 -4.62 -18.78 -17.50
C VAL A 76 -3.85 -18.61 -18.82
N ILE A 77 -4.43 -19.04 -19.94
CA ILE A 77 -3.81 -18.98 -21.28
C ILE A 77 -4.07 -17.58 -21.87
N PRO A 78 -3.01 -16.79 -22.21
CA PRO A 78 -3.17 -15.39 -22.65
C PRO A 78 -4.13 -15.18 -23.83
N GLU A 79 -4.08 -16.04 -24.85
CA GLU A 79 -4.93 -15.94 -26.05
C GLU A 79 -6.41 -16.20 -25.73
N HIS A 80 -6.68 -17.16 -24.84
CA HIS A 80 -8.03 -17.44 -24.36
C HIS A 80 -8.51 -16.32 -23.44
N ALA A 81 -7.68 -15.84 -22.52
CA ALA A 81 -7.99 -14.69 -21.67
C ALA A 81 -8.41 -13.46 -22.49
N GLN A 82 -7.69 -13.14 -23.59
CA GLN A 82 -8.08 -12.06 -24.51
C GLN A 82 -9.43 -12.33 -25.18
N THR A 83 -9.69 -13.58 -25.58
CA THR A 83 -10.98 -13.98 -26.16
C THR A 83 -12.12 -13.83 -25.14
N LEU A 84 -11.92 -14.28 -23.90
CA LEU A 84 -12.88 -14.14 -22.81
C LEU A 84 -13.22 -12.65 -22.55
N LYS A 85 -12.19 -11.80 -22.44
CA LYS A 85 -12.33 -10.34 -22.28
C LYS A 85 -13.15 -9.72 -23.41
N LYS A 86 -12.84 -10.06 -24.67
CA LYS A 86 -13.54 -9.58 -25.86
C LYS A 86 -15.02 -9.96 -25.87
N HIS A 87 -15.37 -11.09 -25.28
CA HIS A 87 -16.73 -11.64 -25.27
C HIS A 87 -17.51 -11.36 -23.98
N GLY A 88 -17.05 -10.40 -23.16
CA GLY A 88 -17.86 -9.84 -22.08
C GLY A 88 -17.88 -10.66 -20.78
N ILE A 89 -16.91 -11.56 -20.58
CA ILE A 89 -16.83 -12.38 -19.35
C ILE A 89 -16.76 -11.53 -18.08
N ILE A 90 -16.11 -10.36 -18.14
CA ILE A 90 -15.89 -9.49 -16.98
C ILE A 90 -17.22 -8.95 -16.46
N GLN A 91 -18.10 -8.51 -17.36
CA GLN A 91 -19.41 -7.98 -17.00
C GLN A 91 -20.30 -9.07 -16.40
N ILE A 92 -20.25 -10.29 -16.96
CA ILE A 92 -21.00 -11.44 -16.44
C ILE A 92 -20.49 -11.81 -15.04
N ALA A 93 -19.17 -11.88 -14.87
CA ALA A 93 -18.55 -12.17 -13.58
C ALA A 93 -18.87 -11.10 -12.53
N HIS A 94 -18.85 -9.81 -12.90
CA HIS A 94 -19.27 -8.72 -12.01
C HIS A 94 -20.70 -8.90 -11.51
N GLN A 95 -21.64 -9.23 -12.40
CA GLN A 95 -23.03 -9.44 -12.01
C GLN A 95 -23.17 -10.61 -11.01
N ILE A 96 -22.53 -11.75 -11.31
CA ILE A 96 -22.56 -12.92 -10.42
C ILE A 96 -21.92 -12.58 -9.05
N ILE A 97 -20.83 -11.81 -9.03
CA ILE A 97 -20.20 -11.36 -7.78
C ILE A 97 -21.11 -10.41 -7.00
N ILE A 98 -21.80 -9.48 -7.67
CA ILE A 98 -22.77 -8.58 -7.01
C ILE A 98 -23.89 -9.40 -6.35
N ASP A 99 -24.37 -10.42 -7.03
CA ASP A 99 -25.44 -11.31 -6.59
C ASP A 99 -24.91 -12.55 -5.82
N TRP A 100 -23.70 -12.49 -5.24
CA TRP A 100 -23.03 -13.68 -4.67
C TRP A 100 -23.85 -14.47 -3.64
N ARG A 101 -24.78 -13.83 -2.93
CA ARG A 101 -25.66 -14.49 -1.95
C ARG A 101 -26.74 -15.36 -2.60
N ASP A 102 -27.07 -15.08 -3.85
CA ASP A 102 -28.02 -15.86 -4.64
C ASP A 102 -27.34 -17.06 -5.29
N HIS A 103 -26.03 -17.22 -5.10
CA HIS A 103 -25.22 -18.27 -5.69
C HIS A 103 -24.50 -19.10 -4.62
N SER A 104 -24.23 -20.36 -4.95
CA SER A 104 -23.41 -21.25 -4.15
C SER A 104 -21.97 -20.76 -4.05
N ASN A 105 -21.30 -21.13 -2.95
CA ASN A 105 -19.88 -20.85 -2.75
C ASN A 105 -19.03 -21.41 -3.91
N ARG A 106 -19.41 -22.56 -4.48
CA ARG A 106 -18.66 -23.15 -5.60
C ARG A 106 -18.73 -22.29 -6.86
N LEU A 107 -19.90 -21.74 -7.20
CA LEU A 107 -20.01 -20.85 -8.34
C LEU A 107 -19.23 -19.54 -8.08
N ASN A 108 -19.35 -18.98 -6.87
CA ASN A 108 -18.60 -17.78 -6.47
C ASN A 108 -17.09 -17.98 -6.57
N GLU A 109 -16.57 -19.08 -6.02
CA GLU A 109 -15.16 -19.48 -6.12
C GLU A 109 -14.69 -19.51 -7.59
N VAL A 110 -15.42 -20.22 -8.45
CA VAL A 110 -15.07 -20.38 -9.87
C VAL A 110 -15.02 -19.03 -10.59
N ILE A 111 -16.03 -18.18 -10.39
CA ILE A 111 -16.14 -16.90 -11.08
C ILE A 111 -15.07 -15.91 -10.59
N ILE A 112 -14.81 -15.86 -9.28
CA ILE A 112 -13.74 -15.03 -8.71
C ILE A 112 -12.37 -15.54 -9.17
N GLY A 113 -12.20 -16.85 -9.31
CA GLY A 113 -10.97 -17.47 -9.82
C GLY A 113 -10.67 -17.13 -11.29
N ILE A 114 -11.69 -17.16 -12.16
CA ILE A 114 -11.59 -16.65 -13.54
C ILE A 114 -11.12 -15.19 -13.50
N MET A 115 -11.77 -14.36 -12.69
CA MET A 115 -11.46 -12.94 -12.60
C MET A 115 -10.03 -12.68 -12.16
N ALA A 116 -9.53 -13.40 -11.15
CA ALA A 116 -8.18 -13.25 -10.68
C ALA A 116 -7.13 -13.69 -11.72
N ASN A 117 -7.39 -14.73 -12.51
CA ASN A 117 -6.52 -15.10 -13.64
C ASN A 117 -6.50 -14.02 -14.73
N LEU A 118 -7.67 -13.50 -15.08
CA LEU A 118 -7.76 -12.42 -16.06
C LEU A 118 -6.98 -11.18 -15.60
N CYS A 119 -7.03 -10.86 -14.31
CA CYS A 119 -6.32 -9.73 -13.68
C CYS A 119 -4.80 -9.88 -13.65
N SER A 120 -4.26 -11.10 -13.64
CA SER A 120 -2.81 -11.35 -13.62
C SER A 120 -2.09 -10.94 -14.90
N SER A 121 -2.82 -10.68 -15.99
CA SER A 121 -2.23 -10.21 -17.25
C SER A 121 -2.06 -8.68 -17.23
N ASN A 122 -0.86 -8.17 -17.55
CA ASN A 122 -0.49 -6.73 -17.57
C ASN A 122 -1.35 -5.83 -18.50
N GLU A 123 -2.35 -6.39 -19.19
CA GLU A 123 -3.24 -5.71 -20.13
C GLU A 123 -4.62 -5.38 -19.52
N VAL A 124 -4.80 -5.50 -18.20
CA VAL A 124 -6.11 -5.34 -17.58
C VAL A 124 -6.34 -3.88 -17.19
N PRO A 125 -7.30 -3.19 -17.83
CA PRO A 125 -7.58 -1.81 -17.48
C PRO A 125 -8.07 -1.69 -16.03
N SER A 126 -7.63 -0.62 -15.37
CA SER A 126 -8.03 -0.14 -14.03
C SER A 126 -9.55 0.01 -13.84
N SER A 127 -10.34 -0.22 -14.89
CA SER A 127 -11.81 -0.27 -14.92
C SER A 127 -12.46 -1.38 -14.09
N LEU A 128 -11.75 -2.42 -13.64
CA LEU A 128 -12.34 -3.46 -12.77
C LEU A 128 -12.85 -2.91 -11.43
N PHE A 129 -12.32 -1.76 -10.99
CA PHE A 129 -12.74 -1.06 -9.78
C PHE A 129 -13.35 0.32 -10.05
N GLN A 130 -13.56 0.69 -11.31
CA GLN A 130 -14.21 1.94 -11.69
C GLN A 130 -15.59 1.60 -12.25
N THR A 131 -16.62 1.67 -11.40
CA THR A 131 -17.98 1.85 -11.90
C THR A 131 -18.17 3.33 -12.24
N SER A 132 -18.80 3.61 -13.37
CA SER A 132 -19.03 4.98 -13.85
C SER A 132 -20.28 5.63 -13.23
N ASP A 133 -21.00 4.94 -12.35
CA ASP A 133 -22.26 5.42 -11.79
C ASP A 133 -22.28 5.40 -10.26
N ILE A 134 -22.57 6.57 -9.68
CA ILE A 134 -22.45 6.96 -8.27
C ILE A 134 -23.53 6.27 -7.37
N HIS A 135 -24.30 5.32 -7.91
CA HIS A 135 -25.43 4.69 -7.24
C HIS A 135 -25.47 3.15 -7.31
N GLU A 136 -24.43 2.48 -7.85
CA GLU A 136 -24.38 1.02 -7.91
C GLU A 136 -23.38 0.44 -6.88
N ILE A 137 -23.73 -0.72 -6.30
CA ILE A 137 -22.81 -1.50 -5.47
C ILE A 137 -21.62 -1.88 -6.34
N THR A 138 -20.43 -1.36 -6.02
CA THR A 138 -19.22 -1.65 -6.80
C THR A 138 -18.73 -3.07 -6.51
N PRO A 139 -18.14 -3.78 -7.49
CA PRO A 139 -17.53 -5.09 -7.26
C PRO A 139 -16.51 -5.10 -6.10
N SER A 140 -15.79 -4.00 -5.86
CA SER A 140 -14.90 -3.84 -4.70
C SER A 140 -15.63 -3.89 -3.35
N LEU A 141 -16.77 -3.21 -3.22
CA LEU A 141 -17.57 -3.24 -2.00
C LEU A 141 -18.20 -4.61 -1.78
N THR A 142 -18.60 -5.29 -2.85
CA THR A 142 -19.11 -6.66 -2.74
C THR A 142 -18.02 -7.64 -2.33
N LEU A 143 -16.82 -7.58 -2.93
CA LEU A 143 -15.68 -8.41 -2.54
C LEU A 143 -15.26 -8.16 -1.08
N ARG A 144 -15.31 -6.91 -0.61
CA ARG A 144 -15.16 -6.58 0.81
C ARG A 144 -16.20 -7.29 1.66
N ASN A 145 -17.48 -7.27 1.28
CA ASN A 145 -18.54 -7.94 2.03
C ASN A 145 -18.37 -9.47 2.02
N ILE A 146 -17.96 -10.05 0.89
CA ILE A 146 -17.61 -11.48 0.81
C ILE A 146 -16.47 -11.79 1.78
N LEU A 147 -15.40 -10.99 1.81
CA LEU A 147 -14.29 -11.18 2.75
C LEU A 147 -14.76 -11.16 4.22
N LEU A 148 -15.69 -10.27 4.56
CA LEU A 148 -16.20 -10.12 5.93
C LEU A 148 -17.20 -11.21 6.34
N GLU A 149 -17.97 -11.76 5.39
CA GLU A 149 -19.14 -12.58 5.70
C GLU A 149 -19.06 -14.03 5.20
N CYS A 150 -18.20 -14.33 4.23
CA CYS A 150 -18.03 -15.68 3.72
C CYS A 150 -17.13 -16.48 4.67
N ASP A 151 -17.55 -17.71 5.01
CA ASP A 151 -16.77 -18.66 5.81
C ASP A 151 -16.19 -19.81 4.97
N ASP A 152 -16.49 -19.85 3.66
CA ASP A 152 -15.97 -20.87 2.76
C ASP A 152 -14.52 -20.57 2.37
N SER A 153 -13.61 -21.46 2.74
CA SER A 153 -12.17 -21.24 2.57
C SER A 153 -11.73 -21.13 1.11
N LEU A 154 -12.41 -21.81 0.18
CA LEU A 154 -12.04 -21.80 -1.24
C LEU A 154 -12.43 -20.45 -1.87
N THR A 155 -13.67 -20.02 -1.62
CA THR A 155 -14.16 -18.71 -2.05
C THR A 155 -13.31 -17.58 -1.47
N LEU A 156 -13.01 -17.62 -0.17
CA LEU A 156 -12.13 -16.64 0.47
C LEU A 156 -10.72 -16.62 -0.14
N SER A 157 -10.16 -17.79 -0.46
CA SER A 157 -8.84 -17.89 -1.08
C SER A 157 -8.78 -17.14 -2.41
N GLU A 158 -9.83 -17.29 -3.24
CA GLU A 158 -9.91 -16.61 -4.53
C GLU A 158 -10.18 -15.11 -4.38
N VAL A 159 -10.97 -14.68 -3.38
CA VAL A 159 -11.14 -13.26 -3.05
C VAL A 159 -9.81 -12.61 -2.67
N LEU A 160 -9.07 -13.25 -1.77
CA LEU A 160 -7.75 -12.76 -1.32
C LEU A 160 -6.75 -12.72 -2.48
N ARG A 161 -6.75 -13.74 -3.35
CA ARG A 161 -5.91 -13.80 -4.55
C ARG A 161 -6.26 -12.68 -5.54
N LEU A 162 -7.55 -12.44 -5.80
CA LEU A 162 -8.00 -11.36 -6.66
C LEU A 162 -7.52 -10.01 -6.15
N PHE A 163 -7.65 -9.75 -4.85
CA PHE A 163 -7.12 -8.52 -4.24
C PHE A 163 -5.59 -8.44 -4.36
N SER A 164 -4.86 -9.51 -4.08
CA SER A 164 -3.39 -9.51 -4.18
C SER A 164 -2.92 -9.19 -5.60
N VAL A 165 -3.44 -9.89 -6.61
CA VAL A 165 -3.06 -9.68 -8.02
C VAL A 165 -3.39 -8.26 -8.48
N THR A 166 -4.57 -7.76 -8.12
CA THR A 166 -4.96 -6.40 -8.50
C THR A 166 -4.15 -5.30 -7.81
N LEU A 167 -3.63 -5.57 -6.61
CA LEU A 167 -2.73 -4.68 -5.91
C LEU A 167 -1.29 -4.75 -6.43
N TYR A 168 -0.87 -5.91 -6.95
CA TYR A 168 0.49 -6.18 -7.45
C TYR A 168 0.74 -5.74 -8.90
N CYS A 169 -0.24 -5.90 -9.82
CA CYS A 169 -0.09 -5.67 -11.28
C CYS A 169 0.10 -4.20 -11.72
N GLN A 170 0.71 -3.32 -10.92
CA GLN A 170 0.74 -1.87 -11.18
C GLN A 170 2.10 -1.21 -11.00
N GLU A 171 3.18 -1.97 -11.16
CA GLU A 171 4.50 -1.35 -11.32
C GLU A 171 4.57 -0.58 -12.65
N GLY A 172 4.69 0.74 -12.56
CA GLY A 172 5.02 1.60 -13.71
C GLY A 172 3.97 2.64 -14.11
N SER A 173 2.77 2.65 -13.51
CA SER A 173 1.80 3.74 -13.72
C SER A 173 1.62 4.55 -12.42
N PRO A 174 1.88 5.87 -12.41
CA PRO A 174 1.58 6.73 -11.26
C PRO A 174 0.05 6.89 -11.01
N TYR A 175 -0.80 6.23 -11.79
CA TYR A 175 -2.25 6.23 -11.64
C TYR A 175 -2.82 4.82 -11.37
N SER A 176 -2.98 4.59 -10.08
CA SER A 176 -4.14 3.99 -9.40
C SER A 176 -4.50 2.52 -9.65
N ALA A 177 -4.28 1.69 -8.63
CA ALA A 177 -5.42 0.94 -8.11
C ALA A 177 -6.24 2.04 -7.48
N SER A 178 -7.56 2.02 -7.68
CA SER A 178 -8.38 3.04 -7.03
C SER A 178 -7.94 3.12 -5.56
N THR A 179 -7.62 4.32 -5.06
CA THR A 179 -7.32 4.52 -3.63
C THR A 179 -8.38 3.82 -2.76
N SER A 180 -9.60 3.69 -3.30
CA SER A 180 -10.69 2.88 -2.78
C SER A 180 -10.36 1.41 -2.46
N ALA A 181 -9.61 0.68 -3.28
CA ALA A 181 -9.30 -0.73 -3.04
C ALA A 181 -8.32 -0.92 -1.87
N VAL A 182 -7.29 -0.07 -1.79
CA VAL A 182 -6.35 -0.05 -0.65
C VAL A 182 -7.07 0.38 0.63
N ASN A 183 -7.98 1.35 0.54
CA ASN A 183 -8.75 1.85 1.68
C ASN A 183 -9.62 0.79 2.37
N ILE A 184 -10.10 -0.24 1.64
CA ILE A 184 -10.83 -1.36 2.24
C ILE A 184 -9.99 -2.02 3.34
N PHE A 185 -8.68 -2.19 3.11
CA PHE A 185 -7.77 -2.85 4.04
C PHE A 185 -7.32 -1.97 5.21
N ARG A 186 -7.66 -0.68 5.18
CA ARG A 186 -7.51 0.23 6.33
C ARG A 186 -8.67 0.16 7.30
N GLU A 187 -9.78 -0.49 6.92
CA GLU A 187 -10.93 -0.64 7.80
C GLU A 187 -10.63 -1.63 8.93
N GLN A 188 -10.95 -1.23 10.16
CA GLN A 188 -10.71 -2.04 11.35
C GLN A 188 -11.40 -3.41 11.29
N LEU A 189 -12.60 -3.49 10.70
CA LEU A 189 -13.32 -4.75 10.53
C LEU A 189 -12.60 -5.71 9.58
N VAL A 190 -12.02 -5.19 8.49
CA VAL A 190 -11.28 -5.99 7.52
C VAL A 190 -9.98 -6.49 8.13
N GLN A 191 -9.24 -5.64 8.83
CA GLN A 191 -8.03 -6.06 9.55
C GLN A 191 -8.33 -7.12 10.62
N ALA A 192 -9.41 -6.94 11.39
CA ALA A 192 -9.84 -7.92 12.37
C ALA A 192 -10.21 -9.26 11.71
N ARG A 193 -10.87 -9.24 10.54
CA ARG A 193 -11.20 -10.45 9.78
C ARG A 193 -9.96 -11.14 9.21
N LEU A 194 -8.99 -10.40 8.68
CA LEU A 194 -7.72 -10.97 8.21
C LEU A 194 -6.94 -11.61 9.36
N LYS A 195 -6.89 -10.95 10.52
CA LYS A 195 -6.32 -11.52 11.74
C LYS A 195 -7.05 -12.80 12.15
N GLU A 196 -8.37 -12.81 12.14
CA GLU A 196 -9.18 -13.99 12.46
C GLU A 196 -8.87 -15.16 11.50
N ILE A 197 -8.78 -14.88 10.19
CA ILE A 197 -8.43 -15.89 9.19
C ILE A 197 -7.09 -16.53 9.54
N ILE A 198 -6.07 -15.73 9.88
CA ILE A 198 -4.74 -16.22 10.27
C ILE A 198 -4.84 -17.07 11.56
N GLU A 199 -5.49 -16.57 12.61
CA GLU A 199 -5.50 -17.23 13.93
C GLU A 199 -6.32 -18.52 13.97
N ARG A 200 -7.36 -18.65 13.15
CA ARG A 200 -8.36 -19.73 13.27
C ARG A 200 -8.23 -20.82 12.21
N ASN A 201 -7.35 -20.67 11.22
CA ASN A 201 -7.25 -21.61 10.11
C ASN A 201 -5.89 -22.29 10.06
N THR A 202 -5.89 -23.55 9.62
CA THR A 202 -4.69 -24.33 9.28
C THR A 202 -4.66 -24.70 7.80
N ASN A 203 -5.59 -24.17 7.00
CA ASN A 203 -5.63 -24.40 5.56
C ASN A 203 -4.48 -23.64 4.88
N SER A 204 -3.47 -24.38 4.43
CA SER A 204 -2.27 -23.83 3.78
C SER A 204 -2.60 -22.87 2.64
N THR A 205 -3.52 -23.22 1.74
CA THR A 205 -3.87 -22.37 0.58
C THR A 205 -4.48 -21.05 1.03
N LEU A 206 -5.43 -21.08 1.97
CA LEU A 206 -6.06 -19.84 2.47
C LEU A 206 -5.04 -18.93 3.15
N LEU A 207 -4.15 -19.52 3.94
CA LEU A 207 -3.08 -18.81 4.64
C LEU A 207 -2.03 -18.24 3.67
N GLU A 208 -1.66 -18.98 2.63
CA GLU A 208 -0.77 -18.53 1.55
C GLU A 208 -1.38 -17.33 0.81
N ARG A 209 -2.66 -17.41 0.43
CA ARG A 209 -3.38 -16.28 -0.22
C ARG A 209 -3.51 -15.08 0.68
N THR A 210 -3.79 -15.29 1.97
CA THR A 210 -3.78 -14.22 2.97
C THR A 210 -2.40 -13.57 3.04
N SER A 211 -1.34 -14.37 3.06
CA SER A 211 0.03 -13.89 3.14
C SER A 211 0.44 -13.08 1.91
N GLY A 212 0.12 -13.56 0.70
CA GLY A 212 0.37 -12.84 -0.55
C GLY A 212 -0.32 -11.47 -0.60
N LEU A 213 -1.57 -11.38 -0.11
CA LEU A 213 -2.27 -10.10 0.03
C LEU A 213 -1.57 -9.16 1.02
N LEU A 214 -1.22 -9.65 2.21
CA LEU A 214 -0.56 -8.84 3.23
C LEU A 214 0.78 -8.29 2.75
N LEU A 215 1.57 -9.12 2.06
CA LEU A 215 2.82 -8.72 1.41
C LEU A 215 2.56 -7.66 0.34
N SER A 216 1.58 -7.87 -0.54
CA SER A 216 1.22 -6.91 -1.60
C SER A 216 0.88 -5.52 -1.03
N LEU A 217 0.24 -5.48 0.14
CA LEU A 217 -0.07 -4.24 0.85
C LEU A 217 1.17 -3.60 1.49
N LEU A 218 2.05 -4.39 2.11
CA LEU A 218 3.32 -3.91 2.69
C LEU A 218 4.26 -3.34 1.63
N PHE A 219 4.38 -3.99 0.47
CA PHE A 219 5.14 -3.49 -0.67
C PHE A 219 4.59 -2.16 -1.20
N ARG A 220 3.29 -1.93 -1.04
CA ARG A 220 2.62 -0.77 -1.60
C ARG A 220 2.69 0.46 -0.69
N GLU A 221 2.44 0.30 0.60
CA GLU A 221 2.47 1.40 1.57
C GLU A 221 3.05 0.96 2.92
N ASN A 222 4.17 1.58 3.32
CA ASN A 222 4.83 1.30 4.60
C ASN A 222 3.91 1.49 5.83
N GLN A 223 2.84 2.29 5.70
CA GLN A 223 1.87 2.51 6.78
C GLN A 223 1.22 1.20 7.26
N PHE A 224 1.01 0.22 6.36
CA PHE A 224 0.46 -1.09 6.74
C PHE A 224 1.34 -1.83 7.76
N CYS A 225 2.64 -1.52 7.84
CA CYS A 225 3.50 -2.07 8.87
C CYS A 225 3.02 -1.68 10.28
N SER A 226 2.70 -0.41 10.51
CA SER A 226 2.16 0.06 11.79
C SER A 226 0.76 -0.51 12.04
N ASP A 227 -0.09 -0.49 11.01
CA ASP A 227 -1.48 -0.95 11.11
C ASP A 227 -1.55 -2.45 11.46
N TYR A 228 -0.68 -3.30 10.89
CA TYR A 228 -0.64 -4.73 11.19
C TYR A 228 -0.15 -5.05 12.61
N ILE A 229 0.71 -4.19 13.16
CA ILE A 229 1.17 -4.31 14.55
C ILE A 229 0.04 -3.92 15.49
N GLU A 230 -0.55 -2.73 15.31
CA GLU A 230 -1.65 -2.23 16.14
C GLU A 230 -2.89 -3.13 16.05
N GLY A 231 -3.19 -3.63 14.85
CA GLY A 231 -4.27 -4.56 14.57
C GLY A 231 -4.00 -5.99 15.05
N GLY A 232 -2.78 -6.31 15.49
CA GLY A 232 -2.40 -7.63 16.02
C GLY A 232 -2.20 -8.72 14.97
N ILE A 233 -2.17 -8.38 13.69
CA ILE A 233 -1.86 -9.30 12.58
C ILE A 233 -0.43 -9.84 12.72
N TYR A 234 0.53 -8.98 13.07
CA TYR A 234 1.92 -9.40 13.27
C TYR A 234 2.06 -10.51 14.32
N SER A 235 1.41 -10.35 15.47
CA SER A 235 1.41 -11.35 16.54
C SER A 235 0.72 -12.65 16.12
N ALA A 236 -0.38 -12.54 15.35
CA ALA A 236 -1.07 -13.70 14.81
C ALA A 236 -0.18 -14.52 13.86
N VAL A 237 0.54 -13.86 12.95
CA VAL A 237 1.49 -14.52 12.02
C VAL A 237 2.57 -15.27 12.80
N ILE A 238 3.19 -14.64 13.80
CA ILE A 238 4.19 -15.30 14.66
C ILE A 238 3.60 -16.53 15.37
N HIS A 239 2.38 -16.42 15.89
CA HIS A 239 1.73 -17.53 16.59
C HIS A 239 1.48 -18.73 15.67
N VAL A 240 1.06 -18.49 14.44
CA VAL A 240 0.79 -19.54 13.45
C VAL A 240 2.09 -20.20 12.99
N VAL A 241 3.12 -19.41 12.67
CA VAL A 241 4.45 -19.92 12.29
C VAL A 241 5.01 -20.84 13.38
N ARG A 242 4.82 -20.52 14.66
CA ARG A 242 5.25 -21.36 15.79
C ARG A 242 4.54 -22.70 15.90
N ARG A 243 3.36 -22.84 15.30
CA ARG A 243 2.51 -24.04 15.37
C ARG A 243 2.37 -24.73 14.02
N ALA A 244 3.35 -24.49 13.13
CA ALA A 244 3.31 -24.90 11.73
C ALA A 244 3.40 -26.41 11.47
N GLU A 245 3.26 -27.28 12.48
CA GLU A 245 3.32 -28.75 12.35
C GLU A 245 2.35 -29.32 11.30
N HIS A 246 1.31 -28.57 10.93
CA HIS A 246 0.28 -28.98 9.95
C HIS A 246 0.15 -28.02 8.76
N ILE A 247 1.10 -27.11 8.57
CA ILE A 247 1.08 -26.10 7.52
C ILE A 247 2.17 -26.45 6.49
N SER A 248 1.92 -26.21 5.19
CA SER A 248 2.94 -26.48 4.17
C SER A 248 4.16 -25.56 4.34
N SER A 249 5.35 -26.06 4.02
CA SER A 249 6.59 -25.29 4.06
C SER A 249 6.50 -23.99 3.25
N GLU A 250 5.88 -24.02 2.07
CA GLU A 250 5.64 -22.85 1.21
C GLU A 250 4.79 -21.77 1.91
N THR A 251 3.75 -22.19 2.64
CA THR A 251 2.90 -21.26 3.40
C THR A 251 3.67 -20.67 4.57
N VAL A 252 4.45 -21.48 5.28
CA VAL A 252 5.33 -21.01 6.36
C VAL A 252 6.33 -19.99 5.84
N THR A 253 7.00 -20.27 4.72
CA THR A 253 7.93 -19.33 4.07
C THR A 253 7.22 -18.03 3.70
N SER A 254 6.03 -18.09 3.12
CA SER A 254 5.23 -16.89 2.77
C SER A 254 4.88 -16.06 4.01
N MET A 255 4.57 -16.69 5.13
CA MET A 255 4.34 -16.00 6.41
C MET A 255 5.61 -15.40 6.98
N LEU A 256 6.74 -16.10 6.88
CA LEU A 256 8.04 -15.59 7.31
C LEU A 256 8.45 -14.36 6.51
N GLN A 257 8.16 -14.32 5.20
CA GLN A 257 8.42 -13.14 4.37
C GLN A 257 7.68 -11.89 4.87
N ILE A 258 6.49 -12.04 5.49
CA ILE A 258 5.80 -10.91 6.14
C ILE A 258 6.62 -10.40 7.31
N ILE A 259 7.11 -11.32 8.16
CA ILE A 259 7.94 -10.96 9.31
C ILE A 259 9.23 -10.29 8.85
N GLU A 260 9.89 -10.83 7.83
CA GLU A 260 11.11 -10.27 7.22
C GLU A 260 10.89 -8.88 6.64
N MET A 261 9.82 -8.70 5.87
CA MET A 261 9.47 -7.40 5.30
C MET A 261 9.22 -6.37 6.42
N MET A 262 8.50 -6.77 7.46
CA MET A 262 8.21 -5.89 8.59
C MET A 262 9.45 -5.58 9.44
N THR A 263 10.39 -6.52 9.59
CA THR A 263 11.68 -6.25 10.27
C THR A 263 12.61 -5.39 9.43
N THR A 264 12.44 -5.38 8.09
CA THR A 264 13.22 -4.55 7.17
C THR A 264 12.67 -3.11 7.08
N LEU A 265 11.36 -2.95 6.90
CA LEU A 265 10.73 -1.65 6.64
C LEU A 265 10.67 -0.74 7.87
N ALA A 266 10.77 -1.33 9.07
CA ALA A 266 10.53 -0.64 10.32
C ALA A 266 11.70 -0.92 11.28
N PRO A 267 12.70 -0.02 11.37
CA PRO A 267 13.82 -0.14 12.30
C PRO A 267 13.27 -0.39 13.71
N MET A 268 13.60 -1.53 14.30
CA MET A 268 12.86 -2.22 15.35
C MET A 268 12.81 -1.51 16.72
N THR A 269 13.20 -0.24 16.80
CA THR A 269 13.28 0.59 18.01
C THR A 269 11.92 0.93 18.66
N HIS A 270 10.80 0.88 17.93
CA HIS A 270 9.45 1.07 18.50
C HIS A 270 8.56 -0.17 18.47
N HIS A 271 8.87 -1.16 17.63
CA HIS A 271 7.98 -2.28 17.26
C HIS A 271 8.00 -3.44 18.26
N LEU A 272 9.10 -3.59 19.01
CA LEU A 272 9.30 -4.62 20.03
C LEU A 272 9.71 -4.00 21.38
N LYS A 273 8.94 -3.01 21.87
CA LYS A 273 9.19 -2.44 23.21
C LYS A 273 9.08 -3.49 24.33
N ARG A 274 8.40 -4.61 24.07
CA ARG A 274 8.34 -5.75 24.99
C ARG A 274 9.49 -6.69 24.67
N ASP A 275 10.47 -6.68 25.57
CA ASP A 275 11.58 -7.65 25.66
C ASP A 275 11.13 -9.10 25.37
N GLN A 276 9.91 -9.45 25.79
CA GLN A 276 9.30 -10.75 25.57
C GLN A 276 9.02 -11.08 24.09
N GLU A 277 8.40 -10.18 23.32
CA GLU A 277 8.05 -10.46 21.91
C GLU A 277 9.30 -10.59 21.04
N ARG A 278 10.33 -9.78 21.32
CA ARG A 278 11.64 -9.85 20.63
C ARG A 278 12.34 -11.18 20.88
N LYS A 279 12.45 -11.57 22.15
CA LYS A 279 13.01 -12.87 22.55
C LYS A 279 12.23 -14.03 21.96
N GLU A 280 10.90 -13.91 21.87
CA GLU A 280 10.04 -14.92 21.26
C GLU A 280 10.29 -15.08 19.76
N ILE A 281 10.41 -13.99 19.01
CA ILE A 281 10.74 -14.04 17.57
C ILE A 281 12.13 -14.64 17.38
N MET A 282 13.14 -14.13 18.10
CA MET A 282 14.52 -14.62 18.03
C MET A 282 14.61 -16.12 18.32
N THR A 283 13.95 -16.58 19.38
CA THR A 283 13.93 -18.01 19.74
C THR A 283 13.22 -18.83 18.67
N THR A 284 12.10 -18.35 18.14
CA THR A 284 11.34 -19.05 17.09
C THR A 284 12.16 -19.20 15.81
N MET A 285 12.72 -18.10 15.28
CA MET A 285 13.50 -18.11 14.04
C MET A 285 14.74 -19.00 14.17
N ILE A 286 15.44 -18.95 15.31
CA ILE A 286 16.61 -19.79 15.57
C ILE A 286 16.21 -21.27 15.70
N CYS A 287 15.07 -21.58 16.31
CA CYS A 287 14.58 -22.96 16.38
C CYS A 287 14.26 -23.49 14.98
N MET A 288 13.58 -22.70 14.14
CA MET A 288 13.22 -23.10 12.77
C MET A 288 14.46 -23.23 11.87
N ALA A 289 15.43 -22.32 11.99
CA ALA A 289 16.68 -22.39 11.22
C ALA A 289 17.61 -23.55 11.63
N LYS A 290 17.32 -24.25 12.74
CA LYS A 290 18.06 -25.45 13.18
C LYS A 290 17.38 -26.74 12.77
N ASP A 291 16.16 -26.67 12.28
CA ASP A 291 15.44 -27.85 11.86
C ASP A 291 16.12 -28.39 10.60
N GLU A 292 16.68 -29.60 10.69
CA GLU A 292 17.40 -30.25 9.57
C GLU A 292 16.45 -30.58 8.41
N ASP A 293 15.15 -30.66 8.69
CA ASP A 293 14.11 -30.95 7.70
C ASP A 293 13.51 -29.66 7.10
N ALA A 294 13.96 -28.46 7.53
CA ALA A 294 13.46 -27.20 7.01
C ALA A 294 13.91 -26.96 5.55
N HIS A 295 13.02 -26.35 4.77
CA HIS A 295 13.35 -25.91 3.42
C HIS A 295 14.45 -24.83 3.43
N GLU A 296 15.28 -24.80 2.39
CA GLU A 296 16.39 -23.85 2.24
C GLU A 296 15.90 -22.40 2.32
N ASP A 297 14.84 -22.06 1.59
CA ASP A 297 14.22 -20.72 1.63
C ASP A 297 13.71 -20.34 3.02
N THR A 298 13.10 -21.28 3.76
CA THR A 298 12.62 -21.04 5.13
C THR A 298 13.80 -20.69 6.05
N THR A 299 14.90 -21.40 5.89
CA THR A 299 16.13 -21.19 6.67
C THR A 299 16.74 -19.82 6.36
N ALA A 300 16.82 -19.45 5.08
CA ALA A 300 17.34 -18.17 4.63
C ALA A 300 16.52 -16.98 5.19
N VAL A 301 15.19 -17.05 5.11
CA VAL A 301 14.31 -16.00 5.63
C VAL A 301 14.43 -15.89 7.16
N CYS A 302 14.49 -17.03 7.88
CA CYS A 302 14.72 -17.01 9.33
C CYS A 302 16.02 -16.27 9.71
N PHE A 303 17.10 -16.49 8.96
CA PHE A 303 18.37 -15.78 9.18
C PHE A 303 18.26 -14.29 8.89
N SER A 304 17.59 -13.89 7.81
CA SER A 304 17.35 -12.49 7.47
C SER A 304 16.59 -11.76 8.59
N ILE A 305 15.55 -12.40 9.14
CA ILE A 305 14.81 -11.86 10.30
C ILE A 305 15.71 -11.70 11.52
N VAL A 306 16.49 -12.73 11.87
CA VAL A 306 17.42 -12.68 13.00
C VAL A 306 18.46 -11.57 12.81
N TYR A 307 18.97 -11.41 11.59
CA TYR A 307 19.90 -10.35 11.26
C TYR A 307 19.29 -8.97 11.48
N ASN A 308 18.11 -8.71 10.91
CA ASN A 308 17.42 -7.42 11.06
C ASN A 308 17.18 -7.07 12.53
N VAL A 309 16.77 -8.04 13.35
CA VAL A 309 16.59 -7.83 14.81
C VAL A 309 17.92 -7.48 15.49
N LEU A 310 19.01 -8.19 15.19
CA LEU A 310 20.30 -7.97 15.85
C LEU A 310 21.00 -6.67 15.43
N VAL A 311 20.73 -6.18 14.22
CA VAL A 311 21.18 -4.85 13.77
C VAL A 311 20.59 -3.76 14.68
N ASP A 312 19.31 -3.90 15.04
CA ASP A 312 18.63 -2.94 15.92
C ASP A 312 18.89 -3.16 17.42
N PHE A 313 19.25 -4.39 17.83
CA PHE A 313 19.48 -4.78 19.22
C PHE A 313 20.82 -5.53 19.43
N PRO A 314 21.97 -4.83 19.29
CA PRO A 314 23.29 -5.45 19.34
C PRO A 314 23.66 -6.08 20.70
N GLU A 315 22.99 -5.69 21.78
CA GLU A 315 23.17 -6.27 23.11
C GLU A 315 22.73 -7.75 23.20
N GLU A 316 21.83 -8.21 22.32
CA GLU A 316 21.34 -9.59 22.33
C GLU A 316 22.31 -10.57 21.67
N ILE A 317 23.32 -10.07 20.98
CA ILE A 317 24.23 -10.87 20.16
C ILE A 317 24.95 -11.92 21.01
N ASP A 318 25.39 -11.60 22.23
CA ASP A 318 26.03 -12.58 23.11
C ASP A 318 25.10 -13.70 23.54
N SER A 319 23.80 -13.41 23.66
CA SER A 319 22.79 -14.39 24.04
C SER A 319 22.55 -15.42 22.94
N TYR A 320 22.73 -15.04 21.67
CA TYR A 320 22.40 -15.89 20.52
C TYR A 320 23.61 -16.30 19.66
N ALA A 321 24.80 -15.74 19.87
CA ALA A 321 26.00 -16.00 19.05
C ALA A 321 26.38 -17.48 18.95
N ASN A 322 26.23 -18.24 20.04
CA ASN A 322 26.54 -19.68 20.03
C ASN A 322 25.52 -20.48 19.22
N GLU A 323 24.26 -20.08 19.26
CA GLU A 323 23.21 -20.74 18.49
C GLU A 323 23.33 -20.38 17.00
N MET A 324 23.60 -19.12 16.67
CA MET A 324 23.89 -18.69 15.29
C MET A 324 25.09 -19.42 14.71
N LYS A 325 26.20 -19.56 15.45
CA LYS A 325 27.38 -20.32 15.01
C LYS A 325 27.10 -21.80 14.73
N LYS A 326 26.10 -22.40 15.40
CA LYS A 326 25.67 -23.77 15.09
C LYS A 326 24.87 -23.79 13.79
N CYS A 327 23.96 -22.84 13.60
CA CYS A 327 23.17 -22.73 12.37
C CYS A 327 24.04 -22.44 11.13
N ILE A 328 25.10 -21.61 11.26
CA ILE A 328 26.07 -21.35 10.17
C ILE A 328 26.72 -22.64 9.65
N LYS A 329 27.07 -23.55 10.56
CA LYS A 329 27.73 -24.83 10.19
C LYS A 329 26.81 -25.79 9.44
N MET A 330 25.50 -25.56 9.49
CA MET A 330 24.50 -26.42 8.85
C MET A 330 24.21 -25.99 7.41
N TYR A 331 24.62 -24.78 7.00
CA TYR A 331 24.28 -24.22 5.68
C TYR A 331 25.52 -23.67 4.96
N GLU A 332 26.06 -24.47 4.03
CA GLU A 332 27.18 -24.10 3.14
C GLU A 332 26.72 -23.02 2.13
N GLY A 333 26.80 -21.74 2.55
CA GLY A 333 26.39 -20.59 1.72
C GLY A 333 26.09 -19.33 2.52
N ALA A 334 25.70 -19.46 3.80
CA ALA A 334 25.42 -18.33 4.69
C ALA A 334 26.61 -17.90 5.55
N GLU A 335 27.77 -18.58 5.42
CA GLU A 335 29.00 -18.24 6.15
C GLU A 335 29.40 -16.78 5.92
N GLY A 336 29.29 -16.28 4.69
CA GLY A 336 29.63 -14.90 4.33
C GLY A 336 28.71 -13.87 4.98
N ALA A 337 27.39 -14.02 4.81
CA ALA A 337 26.40 -13.08 5.34
C ALA A 337 26.44 -13.05 6.87
N ILE A 338 26.51 -14.21 7.54
CA ILE A 338 26.48 -14.29 9.00
C ILE A 338 27.83 -13.93 9.63
N GLU A 339 28.97 -14.24 8.99
CA GLU A 339 30.26 -13.70 9.44
C GLU A 339 30.32 -12.18 9.31
N GLU A 340 29.74 -11.61 8.26
CA GLU A 340 29.66 -10.15 8.08
C GLU A 340 28.75 -9.54 9.15
N SER A 341 27.61 -10.15 9.45
CA SER A 341 26.74 -9.79 10.58
C SER A 341 27.46 -9.86 11.92
N LEU A 342 28.20 -10.93 12.20
CA LEU A 342 29.01 -11.10 13.42
C LEU A 342 30.20 -10.13 13.46
N LYS A 343 30.75 -9.71 12.32
CA LYS A 343 31.83 -8.71 12.24
C LYS A 343 31.30 -7.31 12.53
N ILE A 344 30.18 -6.90 11.93
CA ILE A 344 29.49 -5.62 12.17
C ILE A 344 29.05 -5.51 13.65
N ALA A 345 28.52 -6.61 14.19
CA ALA A 345 28.19 -6.76 15.60
C ALA A 345 29.37 -6.57 16.55
N ASN A 346 30.51 -7.19 16.25
CA ASN A 346 31.70 -7.13 17.09
C ASN A 346 32.48 -5.82 16.93
N SER A 347 32.35 -5.10 15.81
CA SER A 347 32.87 -3.73 15.68
C SER A 347 32.11 -2.74 16.57
N SER A 348 30.83 -2.99 16.84
CA SER A 348 29.99 -2.18 17.73
C SER A 348 30.35 -2.33 19.21
N LYS A 349 31.08 -3.38 19.61
CA LYS A 349 31.53 -3.64 20.99
C LYS A 349 32.80 -2.91 21.44
N LYS A 350 33.43 -2.12 20.57
CA LYS A 350 34.68 -1.41 20.92
C LYS A 350 34.47 -0.03 21.57
N SER A 351 33.24 0.38 21.82
CA SER A 351 32.92 1.66 22.48
C SER A 351 32.11 1.49 23.77
N ASP A 352 32.48 0.57 24.65
CA ASP A 352 31.85 0.46 25.97
C ASP A 352 32.68 1.16 27.05
N HIS A 353 32.42 2.46 27.27
CA HIS A 353 32.41 3.10 28.59
C HIS A 353 31.97 4.58 28.47
N MET A 354 30.71 4.87 28.79
CA MET A 354 30.31 5.83 29.84
C MET A 354 28.78 5.98 29.89
N GLY A 355 28.25 5.99 31.10
CA GLY A 355 26.86 6.34 31.35
C GLY A 355 26.58 7.78 30.94
N ASP A 356 25.32 8.04 30.59
CA ASP A 356 24.77 9.37 30.31
C ASP A 356 25.63 10.23 29.37
N ALA A 357 25.81 9.75 28.13
CA ALA A 357 26.39 10.53 27.05
C ALA A 357 25.79 10.05 25.72
N THR A 358 25.20 10.98 24.98
CA THR A 358 24.88 10.89 23.55
C THR A 358 25.94 10.12 22.79
N ILE A 359 25.55 9.02 22.11
CA ILE A 359 26.39 8.33 21.12
C ILE A 359 26.82 9.40 20.09
N PRO A 360 28.13 9.57 19.81
CA PRO A 360 28.55 10.49 18.77
C PRO A 360 28.01 9.97 17.44
N LEU A 361 27.08 10.70 16.85
CA LEU A 361 26.64 10.47 15.47
C LEU A 361 27.88 10.45 14.57
N GLU A 362 27.94 9.52 13.62
CA GLU A 362 28.96 9.56 12.57
C GLU A 362 28.90 10.94 11.89
N GLU A 363 30.05 11.53 11.55
CA GLU A 363 30.10 12.81 10.82
C GLU A 363 29.21 12.72 9.58
N GLY A 364 28.20 13.57 9.52
CA GLY A 364 27.22 13.55 8.43
C GLY A 364 26.01 12.65 8.67
N THR A 365 25.61 12.38 9.91
CA THR A 365 24.35 11.68 10.25
C THR A 365 23.53 12.40 11.33
N TRP A 366 22.22 12.13 11.39
CA TRP A 366 21.34 12.61 12.47
C TRP A 366 20.35 11.53 12.92
N SER A 367 20.19 11.39 14.24
CA SER A 367 19.15 10.53 14.83
C SER A 367 17.84 11.29 14.92
N CYS A 368 16.76 10.69 14.42
CA CYS A 368 15.45 11.32 14.46
C CYS A 368 14.85 11.30 15.87
N GLU A 369 14.43 12.47 16.35
CA GLU A 369 13.82 12.63 17.67
C GLU A 369 12.52 11.84 17.90
N ARG A 370 11.81 11.41 16.85
CA ARG A 370 10.59 10.59 16.96
C ARG A 370 10.87 9.10 16.87
N CYS A 371 11.56 8.70 15.79
CA CYS A 371 11.76 7.29 15.41
C CYS A 371 13.13 6.75 15.84
N THR A 372 14.03 7.59 16.36
CA THR A 372 15.47 7.32 16.65
C THR A 372 16.32 6.86 15.47
N PHE A 373 15.71 6.58 14.31
CA PHE A 373 16.37 6.21 13.07
C PHE A 373 17.49 7.19 12.71
N ILE A 374 18.65 6.63 12.37
CA ILE A 374 19.83 7.39 11.93
C ILE A 374 19.67 7.64 10.43
N ASN A 375 19.53 8.91 10.10
CA ASN A 375 19.43 9.41 8.74
C ASN A 375 20.77 10.00 8.34
N LEU A 376 21.02 10.08 7.03
CA LEU A 376 22.17 10.81 6.54
C LEU A 376 21.91 12.32 6.69
N ASP A 377 22.96 13.12 6.80
CA ASP A 377 22.85 14.56 7.05
C ASP A 377 22.06 15.32 5.98
N TYR A 378 22.06 14.81 4.76
CA TYR A 378 21.29 15.34 3.65
C TYR A 378 19.83 14.88 3.61
N ASP A 379 19.45 13.88 4.43
CA ASP A 379 18.06 13.45 4.56
C ASP A 379 17.29 14.40 5.47
N LEU A 380 16.17 14.90 4.99
CA LEU A 380 15.45 16.01 5.65
C LEU A 380 14.22 15.59 6.40
N THR A 381 13.84 14.35 6.20
CA THR A 381 12.77 13.64 6.86
C THR A 381 13.33 12.30 7.30
N CYS A 382 12.92 11.80 8.46
CA CYS A 382 13.25 10.43 8.88
C CYS A 382 12.79 9.48 7.77
N ASN A 383 13.70 8.72 7.15
CA ASN A 383 13.31 7.77 6.10
C ASN A 383 12.32 6.71 6.64
N ALA A 384 12.31 6.46 7.96
CA ALA A 384 11.39 5.53 8.59
C ALA A 384 10.02 6.12 8.98
N CYS A 385 9.93 7.39 9.41
CA CYS A 385 8.68 7.96 9.95
C CYS A 385 8.26 9.30 9.34
N TYR A 386 9.01 9.76 8.33
CA TYR A 386 8.85 11.03 7.63
C TYR A 386 8.84 12.28 8.52
N LEU A 387 9.26 12.16 9.79
CA LEU A 387 9.43 13.32 10.65
C LEU A 387 10.54 14.21 10.10
N VAL A 388 10.22 15.47 9.83
CA VAL A 388 11.19 16.49 9.42
C VAL A 388 12.31 16.63 10.47
N ARG A 389 13.56 16.73 10.03
CA ARG A 389 14.73 16.97 10.90
C ARG A 389 14.56 18.26 11.72
N THR A 390 14.87 18.22 13.02
CA THR A 390 14.61 19.36 13.94
C THR A 390 15.34 20.64 13.51
N ASP A 391 16.56 20.49 12.97
CA ASP A 391 17.41 21.57 12.47
C ASP A 391 16.75 22.39 11.35
N THR A 392 15.91 21.76 10.51
CA THR A 392 15.12 22.45 9.48
C THR A 392 13.73 22.87 9.97
N LYS A 393 13.22 22.27 11.04
CA LYS A 393 12.02 22.76 11.74
C LYS A 393 12.28 24.10 12.42
N ASP A 394 13.51 24.37 12.86
CA ASP A 394 13.84 25.54 13.68
C ASP A 394 14.19 26.83 12.93
N VAL A 395 14.12 26.80 11.60
CA VAL A 395 14.37 27.97 10.76
C VAL A 395 13.14 28.88 10.74
N GLU A 396 13.35 30.19 10.79
CA GLU A 396 12.27 31.18 10.66
C GLU A 396 11.49 31.04 9.34
N VAL A 397 12.13 30.48 8.31
CA VAL A 397 11.54 30.22 7.00
C VAL A 397 12.02 28.87 6.47
N THR A 398 11.08 28.07 6.00
CA THR A 398 11.32 26.78 5.37
C THR A 398 10.77 26.77 3.95
N TRP A 399 11.65 26.59 2.98
CA TRP A 399 11.27 26.28 1.61
C TRP A 399 11.01 24.78 1.45
N GLN A 400 9.99 24.41 0.68
CA GLN A 400 9.59 23.02 0.45
C GLN A 400 9.23 22.79 -1.03
N TRP A 401 9.46 21.58 -1.52
CA TRP A 401 9.07 21.15 -2.86
C TRP A 401 8.03 20.03 -2.78
N ALA A 402 7.13 19.98 -3.77
CA ALA A 402 6.10 18.96 -3.85
C ALA A 402 6.68 17.67 -4.46
N ALA A 403 6.72 16.60 -3.66
CA ALA A 403 7.02 15.26 -4.16
C ALA A 403 5.82 14.65 -4.88
N ASP A 404 4.63 14.91 -4.35
CA ASP A 404 3.33 14.62 -4.95
C ASP A 404 2.30 15.69 -4.49
N PRO A 405 1.03 15.68 -4.95
CA PRO A 405 0.04 16.68 -4.58
C PRO A 405 -0.26 16.79 -3.07
N THR A 406 0.07 15.75 -2.29
CA THR A 406 -0.19 15.62 -0.85
C THR A 406 1.07 15.69 0.01
N GLN A 407 2.25 15.43 -0.56
CA GLN A 407 3.53 15.40 0.17
C GLN A 407 4.46 16.54 -0.23
N TRP A 408 4.84 17.34 0.76
CA TRP A 408 5.79 18.45 0.63
C TRP A 408 7.04 18.18 1.47
N ILE A 409 8.19 18.23 0.82
CA ILE A 409 9.48 17.90 1.44
C ILE A 409 10.28 19.21 1.60
N PRO A 410 10.75 19.55 2.81
CA PRO A 410 11.59 20.72 3.01
C PRO A 410 12.94 20.58 2.29
N TYR A 411 13.57 21.70 1.99
CA TYR A 411 14.98 21.73 1.56
C TYR A 411 15.91 21.64 2.76
N ASP A 412 17.15 21.17 2.52
CA ASP A 412 18.17 21.09 3.56
C ASP A 412 18.60 22.45 4.03
N MET A 413 19.21 22.53 5.20
CA MET A 413 19.50 23.81 5.84
C MET A 413 20.31 24.73 4.91
N GLU A 414 21.34 24.21 4.24
CA GLU A 414 22.18 25.01 3.36
C GLU A 414 21.45 25.42 2.07
N SER A 415 20.68 24.51 1.48
CA SER A 415 19.82 24.79 0.32
C SER A 415 18.71 25.79 0.65
N ASN A 416 18.07 25.64 1.80
CA ASN A 416 17.01 26.52 2.30
C ASN A 416 17.55 27.94 2.51
N MET A 417 18.73 28.08 3.14
CA MET A 417 19.42 29.35 3.28
C MET A 417 19.79 29.97 1.93
N GLN A 418 20.27 29.16 0.97
CA GLN A 418 20.57 29.64 -0.39
C GLN A 418 19.34 30.22 -1.09
N ILE A 419 18.21 29.52 -1.00
CA ILE A 419 16.95 29.92 -1.65
C ILE A 419 16.39 31.17 -0.98
N GLU A 420 16.40 31.21 0.36
CA GLU A 420 15.88 32.35 1.11
C GLU A 420 16.74 33.62 0.89
N GLU A 421 18.06 33.49 0.84
CA GLU A 421 18.97 34.60 0.52
C GLU A 421 18.67 35.17 -0.88
N ALA A 422 18.52 34.31 -1.88
CA ALA A 422 18.17 34.71 -3.25
C ALA A 422 16.79 35.39 -3.32
N PHE A 423 15.81 34.86 -2.59
CA PHE A 423 14.48 35.44 -2.48
C PHE A 423 14.50 36.83 -1.85
N GLN A 424 15.22 37.01 -0.74
CA GLN A 424 15.35 38.31 -0.06
C GLN A 424 16.08 39.34 -0.92
N ASN A 425 17.01 38.91 -1.77
CA ASN A 425 17.70 39.76 -2.73
C ASN A 425 16.85 40.13 -3.95
N GLY A 426 15.68 39.51 -4.12
CA GLY A 426 14.78 39.75 -5.26
C GLY A 426 15.22 39.06 -6.55
N ASP A 427 16.04 38.01 -6.45
CA ASP A 427 16.52 37.24 -7.60
C ASP A 427 15.35 36.55 -8.32
N GLN A 428 15.48 36.39 -9.64
CA GLN A 428 14.46 35.75 -10.47
C GLN A 428 14.59 34.22 -10.45
N GLU A 429 15.81 33.71 -10.33
CA GLU A 429 16.14 32.30 -10.28
C GLU A 429 17.39 32.05 -9.43
N VAL A 430 17.51 30.84 -8.91
CA VAL A 430 18.67 30.39 -8.13
C VAL A 430 19.11 29.02 -8.63
N ALA A 431 20.37 28.95 -9.10
CA ALA A 431 21.01 27.67 -9.40
C ALA A 431 21.42 26.99 -8.10
N LEU A 432 20.74 25.90 -7.76
CA LEU A 432 20.95 25.19 -6.49
C LEU A 432 22.31 24.51 -6.49
N SER A 433 23.14 24.84 -5.49
CA SER A 433 24.53 24.42 -5.42
C SER A 433 25.08 24.23 -4.00
N LYS A 434 24.30 24.60 -2.97
CA LYS A 434 24.61 24.29 -1.57
C LYS A 434 23.86 23.01 -1.12
N GLY A 435 24.20 22.45 0.03
CA GLY A 435 23.48 21.30 0.59
C GLY A 435 23.56 20.05 -0.27
N TRP A 436 22.44 19.33 -0.39
CA TRP A 436 22.32 18.14 -1.23
C TRP A 436 22.70 18.41 -2.70
N PHE A 437 22.44 19.63 -3.20
CA PHE A 437 22.72 20.03 -4.59
C PHE A 437 24.21 20.28 -4.88
N LYS A 438 25.08 20.35 -3.87
CA LYS A 438 26.53 20.46 -4.06
C LYS A 438 27.09 19.26 -4.83
N ASN A 439 26.61 18.06 -4.49
CA ASN A 439 27.00 16.82 -5.15
C ASN A 439 26.04 16.43 -6.30
N ASN A 440 24.86 17.06 -6.35
CA ASN A 440 23.78 16.77 -7.30
C ASN A 440 23.34 18.04 -8.05
N GLY A 441 24.29 18.75 -8.68
CA GLY A 441 24.01 20.04 -9.33
C GLY A 441 23.04 19.96 -10.52
N GLY A 442 22.79 21.07 -11.21
CA GLY A 442 21.91 21.11 -12.39
C GLY A 442 20.42 21.19 -12.07
N TYR A 443 20.11 21.78 -10.90
CA TYR A 443 18.77 22.16 -10.51
C TYR A 443 18.69 23.68 -10.45
N ILE A 444 17.61 24.23 -11.00
CA ILE A 444 17.34 25.68 -10.97
C ILE A 444 15.98 25.87 -10.33
N LEU A 445 15.89 26.77 -9.36
CA LEU A 445 14.63 27.18 -8.75
C LEU A 445 14.31 28.59 -9.24
N TYR A 446 13.15 28.74 -9.86
CA TYR A 446 12.60 30.00 -10.33
C TYR A 446 11.79 30.65 -9.21
N LEU A 447 12.24 31.82 -8.77
CA LEU A 447 11.60 32.66 -7.76
C LEU A 447 10.63 33.66 -8.40
N VAL A 448 10.78 33.90 -9.70
CA VAL A 448 9.81 34.59 -10.56
C VAL A 448 9.62 33.79 -11.83
N TRP A 449 8.42 33.22 -12.00
CA TRP A 449 8.10 32.38 -13.14
C TRP A 449 7.86 33.24 -14.41
N PRO A 450 8.60 33.04 -15.51
CA PRO A 450 8.33 33.74 -16.76
C PRO A 450 7.06 33.16 -17.40
N THR A 451 5.92 33.79 -17.11
CA THR A 451 4.56 33.45 -17.57
C THR A 451 4.38 33.35 -19.10
N SER A 452 5.42 33.57 -19.91
CA SER A 452 5.34 33.59 -21.37
C SER A 452 5.70 32.27 -22.09
N GLN A 453 6.28 31.26 -21.42
CA GLN A 453 6.73 30.03 -22.13
C GLN A 453 5.98 28.75 -21.72
N PHE A 454 5.50 28.65 -20.48
CA PHE A 454 4.69 27.51 -19.99
C PHE A 454 3.71 28.00 -18.92
N PRO A 455 2.44 28.31 -19.27
CA PRO A 455 1.46 28.75 -18.31
C PRO A 455 0.97 27.55 -17.48
N ILE A 456 1.43 27.46 -16.24
CA ILE A 456 0.75 26.67 -15.20
C ILE A 456 0.12 27.70 -14.27
N GLU A 457 -1.20 27.86 -14.35
CA GLU A 457 -1.97 28.73 -13.47
C GLU A 457 -1.62 28.41 -12.00
N GLY A 458 -1.10 29.41 -11.29
CA GLY A 458 -0.96 29.39 -9.84
C GLY A 458 0.38 29.00 -9.27
N VAL A 459 1.35 28.64 -10.11
CA VAL A 459 2.68 28.28 -9.63
C VAL A 459 3.50 29.56 -9.47
N ARG A 460 3.72 29.99 -8.22
CA ARG A 460 4.58 31.15 -7.91
C ARG A 460 6.07 30.82 -7.96
N TYR A 461 6.44 29.62 -7.52
CA TYR A 461 7.83 29.15 -7.46
C TYR A 461 7.91 27.72 -7.99
N ALA A 462 8.98 27.41 -8.73
CA ALA A 462 9.15 26.09 -9.30
C ALA A 462 10.62 25.71 -9.39
N GLN A 463 10.90 24.42 -9.21
CA GLN A 463 12.22 23.83 -9.43
C GLN A 463 12.21 23.01 -10.71
N ILE A 464 13.27 23.12 -11.51
CA ILE A 464 13.52 22.28 -12.67
C ILE A 464 14.81 21.50 -12.44
N ASN A 465 14.77 20.20 -12.68
CA ASN A 465 15.95 19.33 -12.62
C ASN A 465 16.70 19.25 -13.97
N ARG A 466 17.83 18.52 -14.00
CA ARG A 466 18.61 18.28 -15.25
C ARG A 466 17.80 17.67 -16.40
N GLY A 467 16.79 16.87 -16.08
CA GLY A 467 15.92 16.22 -17.05
C GLY A 467 14.77 17.09 -17.54
N GLY A 468 14.63 18.33 -17.06
CA GLY A 468 13.53 19.23 -17.40
C GLY A 468 12.24 18.98 -16.60
N ASN A 469 12.25 18.10 -15.60
CA ASN A 469 11.08 17.85 -14.78
C ASN A 469 10.83 19.03 -13.83
N LEU A 470 9.60 19.53 -13.87
CA LEU A 470 9.14 20.64 -13.04
C LEU A 470 8.55 20.12 -11.73
N ARG A 471 8.91 20.76 -10.62
CA ARG A 471 8.36 20.53 -9.28
C ARG A 471 7.85 21.85 -8.70
N MET A 472 6.66 21.81 -8.12
CA MET A 472 6.12 22.97 -7.41
C MET A 472 6.91 23.23 -6.13
N VAL A 473 7.10 24.51 -5.80
CA VAL A 473 7.84 24.94 -4.61
C VAL A 473 7.00 25.93 -3.80
N ARG A 474 7.10 25.87 -2.47
CA ARG A 474 6.46 26.80 -1.53
C ARG A 474 7.43 27.30 -0.47
N ARG A 475 7.16 28.51 0.04
CA ARG A 475 7.85 29.14 1.17
C ARG A 475 6.92 29.14 2.38
N ILE A 476 7.38 28.63 3.52
CA ILE A 476 6.64 28.58 4.78
C ILE A 476 7.41 29.38 5.83
N ALA A 477 6.86 30.50 6.32
CA ALA A 477 7.46 31.22 7.44
C ALA A 477 6.94 30.65 8.77
N ARG A 478 7.85 30.42 9.74
CA ARG A 478 7.56 29.98 11.11
C ARG A 478 7.00 31.11 11.96
N ASN A 479 7.44 32.33 11.66
CA ASN A 479 6.90 33.55 12.24
C ASN A 479 5.78 34.06 11.35
N GLU A 480 4.66 34.36 11.99
CA GLU A 480 3.32 34.57 11.44
C GLU A 480 3.18 35.82 10.54
N GLU A 481 4.28 36.49 10.21
CA GLU A 481 4.33 37.70 9.39
C GLU A 481 4.10 37.34 7.90
N GLY A 482 2.83 37.26 7.53
CA GLY A 482 2.39 37.16 6.14
C GLY A 482 1.37 36.06 5.83
N LEU A 483 1.13 35.13 6.77
CA LEU A 483 0.09 34.10 6.60
C LEU A 483 -1.31 34.65 6.91
N PHE A 484 -1.37 35.68 7.76
CA PHE A 484 -2.60 36.30 8.21
C PHE A 484 -2.50 37.83 8.15
N GLU A 485 -3.64 38.46 7.94
CA GLU A 485 -3.82 39.90 8.15
C GLU A 485 -4.54 40.10 9.49
N ASP A 486 -3.95 40.91 10.36
CA ASP A 486 -4.61 41.35 11.60
C ASP A 486 -5.85 42.17 11.26
N VAL A 487 -6.91 41.96 12.04
CA VAL A 487 -8.20 42.61 11.82
C VAL A 487 -8.56 43.42 13.06
N ASP A 488 -8.64 44.74 12.88
CA ASP A 488 -9.16 45.63 13.92
C ASP A 488 -10.58 45.23 14.34
N ALA A 489 -10.88 45.36 15.64
CA ALA A 489 -12.17 45.03 16.24
C ALA A 489 -13.39 45.70 15.57
N SER A 490 -13.18 46.79 14.85
CA SER A 490 -14.23 47.51 14.11
C SER A 490 -14.61 46.88 12.76
N THR A 491 -13.89 45.86 12.29
CA THR A 491 -13.92 45.41 10.88
C THR A 491 -14.66 44.08 10.67
N TYR A 492 -14.71 43.20 11.66
CA TYR A 492 -15.35 41.89 11.53
C TYR A 492 -16.84 41.94 11.92
N ARG A 493 -17.68 41.21 11.17
CA ARG A 493 -19.15 41.19 11.37
C ARG A 493 -19.66 39.96 12.14
N THR A 494 -18.78 39.01 12.42
CA THR A 494 -19.10 37.75 13.12
C THR A 494 -18.53 37.81 14.53
N GLU A 495 -19.31 37.47 15.54
CA GLU A 495 -18.87 37.54 16.94
C GLU A 495 -18.07 36.30 17.39
N LYS A 496 -18.04 35.21 16.59
CA LYS A 496 -17.47 33.91 16.97
C LYS A 496 -16.51 33.33 15.93
N CYS A 497 -15.50 32.62 16.40
CA CYS A 497 -14.56 31.86 15.56
C CYS A 497 -15.20 30.56 15.05
N MET A 498 -15.12 30.27 13.75
CA MET A 498 -15.71 29.05 13.15
C MET A 498 -15.03 27.75 13.59
N VAL A 499 -13.77 27.81 14.00
CA VAL A 499 -13.00 26.62 14.37
C VAL A 499 -13.36 26.16 15.78
N CYS A 500 -13.35 27.07 16.76
CA CYS A 500 -13.63 26.72 18.16
C CYS A 500 -15.06 27.07 18.61
N GLN A 501 -15.81 27.83 17.82
CA GLN A 501 -17.17 28.32 18.14
C GLN A 501 -17.25 29.25 19.37
N VAL A 502 -16.11 29.82 19.79
CA VAL A 502 -15.99 30.77 20.93
C VAL A 502 -15.99 32.22 20.41
N GLU A 503 -16.49 33.15 21.25
CA GLU A 503 -16.50 34.60 20.98
C GLU A 503 -15.09 35.18 20.92
N PHE A 504 -14.89 36.22 20.10
CA PHE A 504 -13.60 36.88 19.99
C PHE A 504 -13.31 37.76 21.21
N GLU A 505 -12.13 37.59 21.81
CA GLU A 505 -11.59 38.52 22.81
C GLU A 505 -10.78 39.63 22.12
N GLU A 506 -10.62 40.78 22.77
CA GLU A 506 -9.90 41.93 22.19
C GLU A 506 -8.46 41.55 21.80
N GLY A 507 -8.14 41.64 20.51
CA GLY A 507 -6.76 41.65 20.01
C GLY A 507 -6.25 40.42 19.25
N ASP A 508 -7.01 39.32 19.16
CA ASP A 508 -6.52 38.06 18.55
C ASP A 508 -7.27 37.59 17.28
N VAL A 509 -7.91 38.52 16.58
CA VAL A 509 -8.70 38.22 15.38
C VAL A 509 -7.87 38.42 14.12
N VAL A 510 -7.75 37.35 13.34
CA VAL A 510 -7.02 37.34 12.07
C VAL A 510 -7.90 36.88 10.91
N LYS A 511 -7.50 37.24 9.68
CA LYS A 511 -8.06 36.69 8.45
C LYS A 511 -6.98 36.14 7.53
N LEU A 512 -7.39 35.20 6.66
CA LEU A 512 -6.54 34.73 5.56
C LEU A 512 -6.55 35.80 4.43
N PRO A 513 -5.39 36.19 3.85
CA PRO A 513 -5.34 37.19 2.78
C PRO A 513 -6.21 36.85 1.56
N VAL A 514 -6.34 35.56 1.25
CA VAL A 514 -7.16 35.07 0.11
C VAL A 514 -8.67 35.10 0.38
N CYS A 515 -9.09 35.34 1.61
CA CYS A 515 -10.49 35.29 2.03
C CYS A 515 -11.06 36.68 2.26
N THR A 516 -12.28 36.90 1.77
CA THR A 516 -13.04 38.12 2.08
C THR A 516 -14.00 37.82 3.24
N ASN A 517 -13.91 38.55 4.34
CA ASN A 517 -14.80 38.49 5.51
C ASN A 517 -14.83 37.15 6.29
N HIS A 518 -13.72 36.40 6.34
CA HIS A 518 -13.59 35.22 7.20
C HIS A 518 -12.57 35.49 8.31
N TYR A 519 -13.00 35.31 9.55
CA TYR A 519 -12.24 35.70 10.74
C TYR A 519 -12.08 34.53 11.70
N PHE A 520 -10.91 34.46 12.34
CA PHE A 520 -10.54 33.37 13.24
C PHE A 520 -9.67 33.87 14.39
N HIS A 521 -9.63 33.10 15.48
CA HIS A 521 -8.52 33.21 16.40
C HIS A 521 -7.26 32.73 15.69
N ARG A 522 -6.17 33.50 15.84
CA ARG A 522 -4.86 33.19 15.27
C ARG A 522 -4.43 31.74 15.51
N GLU A 523 -4.49 31.29 16.75
CA GLU A 523 -4.13 29.91 17.12
C GLU A 523 -5.05 28.86 16.49
N CYS A 524 -6.35 29.13 16.42
CA CYS A 524 -7.33 28.20 15.89
C CYS A 524 -7.13 27.97 14.38
N ILE A 525 -6.93 29.05 13.61
CA ILE A 525 -6.69 28.91 12.18
C ILE A 525 -5.30 28.31 11.90
N LEU A 526 -4.29 28.61 12.72
CA LEU A 526 -2.99 27.94 12.62
C LEU A 526 -3.08 26.44 12.81
N GLN A 527 -3.80 25.96 13.83
CA GLN A 527 -3.98 24.53 14.06
C GLN A 527 -4.76 23.87 12.92
N TRP A 528 -5.79 24.53 12.41
CA TRP A 528 -6.54 24.04 11.24
C TRP A 528 -5.62 23.87 10.03
N LEU A 529 -4.77 24.86 9.77
CA LEU A 529 -3.89 24.89 8.60
C LEU A 529 -2.73 23.90 8.65
N LYS A 530 -2.37 23.40 9.84
CA LYS A 530 -1.44 22.27 9.99
C LYS A 530 -2.02 20.95 9.45
N LEU A 531 -3.35 20.83 9.39
CA LEU A 531 -4.07 19.60 9.01
C LEU A 531 -4.80 19.72 7.66
N LYS A 532 -5.19 20.93 7.27
CA LYS A 532 -6.01 21.22 6.08
C LYS A 532 -5.46 22.45 5.37
N ASP A 533 -5.38 22.42 4.05
CA ASP A 533 -4.78 23.48 3.21
C ASP A 533 -5.76 24.58 2.77
N HIS A 534 -6.97 24.61 3.33
CA HIS A 534 -8.06 25.49 2.90
C HIS A 534 -8.79 26.17 4.05
N CYS A 535 -9.42 27.30 3.74
CA CYS A 535 -10.23 28.08 4.68
C CYS A 535 -11.40 27.25 5.25
N PRO A 536 -11.62 27.21 6.58
CA PRO A 536 -12.76 26.52 7.18
C PRO A 536 -14.14 27.05 6.74
N TYR A 537 -14.23 28.30 6.31
CA TYR A 537 -15.49 28.93 5.89
C TYR A 537 -15.84 28.64 4.43
N CYS A 538 -14.90 28.91 3.52
CA CYS A 538 -15.17 28.88 2.08
C CYS A 538 -14.44 27.78 1.32
N HIS A 539 -13.70 26.92 2.03
CA HIS A 539 -12.86 25.87 1.46
C HIS A 539 -11.88 26.34 0.39
N LEU A 540 -11.57 27.64 0.41
CA LEU A 540 -10.61 28.22 -0.49
C LEU A 540 -9.20 27.89 -0.02
N GLN A 541 -8.44 27.22 -0.88
CA GLN A 541 -7.05 26.90 -0.61
C GLN A 541 -6.24 28.18 -0.38
N LEU A 542 -5.41 28.16 0.66
CA LEU A 542 -4.53 29.28 1.02
C LEU A 542 -3.60 29.69 -0.11
N TYR A 543 -3.18 28.69 -0.89
CA TYR A 543 -2.46 28.85 -2.13
C TYR A 543 -3.49 28.65 -3.24
N ARG A 544 -4.22 29.70 -3.62
CA ARG A 544 -4.97 29.62 -4.88
C ARG A 544 -3.95 29.35 -5.98
N THR A 545 -4.07 28.17 -6.57
CA THR A 545 -3.80 27.97 -7.98
C THR A 545 -4.58 29.06 -8.73
N ALA A 546 -3.88 30.07 -9.22
CA ALA A 546 -4.43 31.19 -9.96
C ALA A 546 -4.15 31.03 -11.44
#